data_AF-A0A1X7DN04-F1
#
_entry.id   AF-A0A1X7DN04-F1
#
_cell.length_a   1.000
_cell.length_b   1.000
_cell.length_c   1.000
_cell.angle_alpha   90.00
_cell.angle_beta   90.00
_cell.angle_gamma   90.00
#
_symmetry.space_group_name_H-M   'P 1'
#
loop_
_entity.id
_entity.type
_entity.pdbx_description
1 polymer ?
#
loop_
_entity_poly.entity_id
_entity_poly.type
_entity_poly.pdbx_seq_one_letter_code
_entity_poly.pdbx_strand_id
1 'polypeptide(L)'
;MASGTEDAANRYGRLDVWPAAELMTALWEGQTRALAACVPALPMVAAAVEAAAGRLSGGGPSGGQGRLVYAGAGSSAMVAALDGLDLGPTFDWPAERLVLLIAGGLDLSRGLAGAAEDDEGAGRADAGRAGISAADVVVGLSASGASAYTVGVLRAAREAGALTMGIASSAGSPLLEAVEHPVLTATGAEVIAGSTRLGAGTAQKVVLNLFSTGVMTALGNVYDNLMINVRPENAKLRRRCTAMVARIAGVDETAAGAALERHGDVRRAVLGLAGLEAPDIDRLLTETGGNLRRAMEQAKLITRK
;
A
#
# COMPACT_ATOMS: atom_id res chain seq x y z
N MET A 1 -25.16 6.91 -19.88
CA MET A 1 -24.54 7.19 -18.58
C MET A 1 -23.65 6.00 -18.25
N ALA A 2 -22.42 6.21 -17.74
CA ALA A 2 -21.60 5.09 -17.29
C ALA A 2 -22.36 4.38 -16.15
N SER A 3 -22.53 3.06 -16.22
CA SER A 3 -23.24 2.31 -15.18
C SER A 3 -22.47 2.42 -13.86
N GLY A 4 -23.13 2.88 -12.80
CA GLY A 4 -22.57 2.92 -11.46
C GLY A 4 -22.35 1.52 -10.88
N THR A 5 -21.60 1.44 -9.79
CA THR A 5 -21.35 0.17 -9.07
C THR A 5 -22.63 -0.48 -8.53
N GLU A 6 -23.67 0.33 -8.28
CA GLU A 6 -24.96 -0.09 -7.73
C GLU A 6 -25.98 -0.53 -8.81
N ASP A 7 -25.68 -0.28 -10.09
CA ASP A 7 -26.65 -0.54 -11.17
C ASP A 7 -26.86 -2.04 -11.40
N ALA A 8 -28.11 -2.45 -11.55
CA ALA A 8 -28.46 -3.79 -11.97
C ALA A 8 -28.29 -3.94 -13.49
N ALA A 9 -27.22 -4.60 -13.93
CA ALA A 9 -26.97 -4.81 -15.35
C ALA A 9 -27.88 -5.91 -15.95
N ASN A 10 -28.65 -5.56 -17.00
CA ASN A 10 -29.57 -6.49 -17.69
C ASN A 10 -28.94 -7.82 -18.13
N ARG A 11 -27.63 -7.82 -18.46
CA ARG A 11 -26.90 -9.03 -18.85
C ARG A 11 -26.82 -10.10 -17.76
N TYR A 12 -27.07 -9.73 -16.50
CA TYR A 12 -27.10 -10.64 -15.34
C TYR A 12 -28.53 -10.95 -14.89
N GLY A 13 -29.52 -10.75 -15.76
CA GLY A 13 -30.90 -11.09 -15.47
C GLY A 13 -31.08 -12.57 -15.10
N ARG A 14 -31.81 -12.81 -14.01
CA ARG A 14 -32.10 -14.16 -13.48
C ARG A 14 -30.84 -14.97 -13.13
N LEU A 15 -29.76 -14.31 -12.70
CA LEU A 15 -28.48 -14.93 -12.34
C LEU A 15 -28.65 -16.11 -11.36
N ASP A 16 -29.65 -16.07 -10.49
CA ASP A 16 -29.98 -17.06 -9.47
C ASP A 16 -30.38 -18.44 -10.03
N VAL A 17 -30.79 -18.52 -11.30
CA VAL A 17 -31.15 -19.78 -11.97
C VAL A 17 -30.15 -20.21 -13.05
N TRP A 18 -29.03 -19.51 -13.20
CA TRP A 18 -28.01 -19.88 -14.19
C TRP A 18 -27.33 -21.19 -13.79
N PRO A 19 -26.93 -22.03 -14.76
CA PRO A 19 -26.04 -23.15 -14.49
C PRO A 19 -24.76 -22.68 -13.81
N ALA A 20 -24.26 -23.46 -12.85
CA ALA A 20 -23.09 -23.08 -12.05
C ALA A 20 -21.87 -22.74 -12.92
N ALA A 21 -21.66 -23.45 -14.04
CA ALA A 21 -20.57 -23.16 -14.97
C ALA A 21 -20.67 -21.76 -15.58
N GLU A 22 -21.86 -21.36 -16.02
CA GLU A 22 -22.10 -20.03 -16.61
C GLU A 22 -21.97 -18.93 -15.55
N LEU A 23 -22.48 -19.16 -14.34
CA LEU A 23 -22.31 -18.26 -13.20
C LEU A 23 -20.82 -18.05 -12.86
N MET A 24 -20.02 -19.12 -12.84
CA MET A 24 -18.58 -19.03 -12.56
C MET A 24 -17.86 -18.24 -13.66
N THR A 25 -18.20 -18.45 -14.93
CA THR A 25 -17.65 -17.66 -16.05
C THR A 25 -18.00 -16.18 -15.90
N ALA A 26 -19.26 -15.84 -15.59
CA ALA A 26 -19.68 -14.45 -15.41
C ALA A 26 -18.95 -13.76 -14.24
N LEU A 27 -18.77 -14.46 -13.11
CA LEU A 27 -18.00 -13.97 -11.97
C LEU A 27 -16.52 -13.75 -12.33
N TRP A 28 -15.89 -14.69 -13.04
CA TRP A 28 -14.52 -14.56 -13.53
C TRP A 28 -14.34 -13.37 -14.48
N GLU A 29 -15.26 -13.18 -15.43
CA GLU A 29 -15.25 -12.04 -16.33
C GLU A 29 -15.43 -10.71 -15.57
N GLY A 30 -16.23 -10.70 -14.51
CA GLY A 30 -16.35 -9.58 -13.58
C GLY A 30 -15.00 -9.16 -12.98
N GLN A 31 -14.25 -10.14 -12.48
CA GLN A 31 -12.89 -9.92 -11.95
C GLN A 31 -11.94 -9.42 -13.04
N THR A 32 -11.99 -10.04 -14.22
CA THR A 32 -11.13 -9.67 -15.35
C THR A 32 -11.36 -8.22 -15.80
N ARG A 33 -12.62 -7.77 -15.87
CA ARG A 33 -12.94 -6.37 -16.16
C ARG A 33 -12.45 -5.42 -15.08
N ALA A 34 -12.56 -5.80 -13.81
CA ALA A 34 -12.04 -5.00 -12.72
C ALA A 34 -10.52 -4.80 -12.79
N LEU A 35 -9.76 -5.84 -13.15
CA LEU A 35 -8.32 -5.73 -13.39
C LEU A 35 -8.01 -4.76 -14.54
N ALA A 36 -8.74 -4.88 -15.66
CA ALA A 36 -8.57 -3.99 -16.81
C ALA A 36 -8.89 -2.52 -16.46
N ALA A 37 -9.86 -2.29 -15.57
CA ALA A 37 -10.25 -0.95 -15.12
C ALA A 37 -9.16 -0.23 -14.31
N CYS A 38 -8.13 -0.93 -13.81
CA CYS A 38 -7.00 -0.31 -13.13
C CYS A 38 -6.00 0.35 -14.10
N VAL A 39 -5.95 -0.08 -15.37
CA VAL A 39 -4.94 0.38 -16.34
C VAL A 39 -4.98 1.90 -16.56
N PRO A 40 -6.15 2.53 -16.77
CA PRO A 40 -6.21 3.99 -16.95
C PRO A 40 -5.79 4.78 -15.70
N ALA A 41 -5.81 4.15 -14.52
CA ALA A 41 -5.49 4.78 -13.25
C ALA A 41 -3.98 4.83 -12.95
N LEU A 42 -3.17 4.06 -13.68
CA LEU A 42 -1.72 3.92 -13.44
C LEU A 42 -0.95 5.25 -13.40
N PRO A 43 -1.19 6.24 -14.28
CA PRO A 43 -0.48 7.52 -14.21
C PRO A 43 -0.74 8.28 -12.90
N MET A 44 -1.99 8.24 -12.40
CA MET A 44 -2.32 8.88 -11.13
C MET A 44 -1.75 8.12 -9.94
N VAL A 45 -1.75 6.79 -9.99
CA VAL A 45 -1.09 5.97 -8.97
C VAL A 45 0.41 6.25 -8.92
N ALA A 46 1.07 6.39 -10.08
CA ALA A 46 2.49 6.74 -10.15
C ALA A 46 2.77 8.13 -9.53
N ALA A 47 1.97 9.14 -9.87
CA ALA A 47 2.09 10.46 -9.26
C ALA A 47 1.87 10.43 -7.74
N ALA A 48 0.90 9.66 -7.26
CA ALA A 48 0.66 9.46 -5.84
C ALA A 48 1.85 8.75 -5.16
N VAL A 49 2.46 7.75 -5.81
CA VAL A 49 3.66 7.05 -5.32
C VAL A 49 4.83 8.03 -5.14
N GLU A 50 5.12 8.86 -6.14
CA GLU A 50 6.22 9.83 -6.07
C GLU A 50 6.02 10.84 -4.93
N ALA A 51 4.82 11.41 -4.84
CA ALA A 51 4.49 12.39 -3.82
C ALA A 51 4.47 11.77 -2.41
N ALA A 52 3.92 10.56 -2.26
CA ALA A 52 3.93 9.81 -1.00
C ALA A 52 5.35 9.41 -0.59
N ALA A 53 6.18 8.93 -1.53
CA ALA A 53 7.57 8.60 -1.25
C ALA A 53 8.35 9.83 -0.78
N GLY A 54 8.16 10.99 -1.41
CA GLY A 54 8.75 12.26 -0.95
C GLY A 54 8.31 12.61 0.48
N ARG A 55 7.02 12.49 0.78
CA ARG A 55 6.47 12.77 2.11
C ARG A 55 6.99 11.82 3.20
N LEU A 56 7.10 10.54 2.86
CA LEU A 56 7.53 9.48 3.77
C LEU A 56 9.06 9.35 3.84
N SER A 57 9.78 9.97 2.91
CA SER A 57 11.24 10.01 2.88
C SER A 57 11.76 10.97 3.95
N GLY A 58 12.29 10.40 5.02
CA GLY A 58 12.98 11.11 6.09
C GLY A 58 13.79 10.18 7.01
N GLY A 59 14.01 8.93 6.60
CA GLY A 59 14.60 7.88 7.41
C GLY A 59 16.12 7.91 7.54
N GLY A 60 16.72 9.10 7.70
CA GLY A 60 18.02 9.19 8.34
C GLY A 60 17.92 8.75 9.82
N PRO A 61 19.03 8.69 10.57
CA PRO A 61 19.12 8.26 11.96
C PRO A 61 18.44 9.27 12.92
N SER A 62 17.73 10.26 12.36
CA SER A 62 16.90 11.24 13.06
C SER A 62 15.44 11.28 12.56
N GLY A 63 14.94 10.27 11.85
CA GLY A 63 13.52 9.89 11.84
C GLY A 63 12.51 10.85 11.19
N GLY A 64 12.17 10.60 9.93
CA GLY A 64 10.98 11.12 9.27
C GLY A 64 9.72 10.55 9.93
N GLN A 65 8.89 11.42 10.50
CA GLN A 65 7.70 11.04 11.29
C GLN A 65 6.44 10.77 10.46
N GLY A 66 6.49 10.92 9.13
CA GLY A 66 5.31 10.75 8.28
C GLY A 66 4.75 9.33 8.34
N ARG A 67 3.45 9.18 8.54
CA ARG A 67 2.77 7.89 8.65
C ARG A 67 1.96 7.59 7.39
N LEU A 68 1.75 6.32 7.13
CA LEU A 68 0.78 5.86 6.15
C LEU A 68 -0.54 5.57 6.87
N VAL A 69 -1.59 6.27 6.48
CA VAL A 69 -2.92 6.19 7.07
C VAL A 69 -3.89 5.60 6.06
N TYR A 70 -4.56 4.51 6.41
CA TYR A 70 -5.61 3.92 5.59
C TYR A 70 -6.98 4.20 6.20
N ALA A 71 -7.92 4.64 5.36
CA ALA A 71 -9.27 4.98 5.78
C ALA A 71 -10.33 4.29 4.91
N GLY A 72 -11.38 3.75 5.54
CA GLY A 72 -12.46 3.09 4.82
C GLY A 72 -13.60 2.62 5.70
N ALA A 73 -14.62 2.06 5.05
CA ALA A 73 -15.69 1.30 5.69
C ALA A 73 -15.81 -0.08 5.03
N GLY A 74 -16.47 -1.03 5.71
CA GLY A 74 -16.84 -2.31 5.14
C GLY A 74 -15.68 -3.07 4.48
N SER A 75 -15.93 -3.66 3.31
CA SER A 75 -14.90 -4.41 2.56
C SER A 75 -13.72 -3.54 2.12
N SER A 76 -13.93 -2.26 1.81
CA SER A 76 -12.85 -1.33 1.44
C SER A 76 -11.88 -1.12 2.60
N ALA A 77 -12.37 -1.00 3.84
CA ALA A 77 -11.52 -0.94 5.03
C ALA A 77 -10.68 -2.20 5.21
N MET A 78 -11.26 -3.39 4.99
CA MET A 78 -10.55 -4.66 5.14
C MET A 78 -9.44 -4.83 4.11
N VAL A 79 -9.69 -4.43 2.86
CA VAL A 79 -8.68 -4.45 1.80
C VAL A 79 -7.54 -3.49 2.11
N ALA A 80 -7.84 -2.31 2.66
CA ALA A 80 -6.84 -1.34 3.09
C ALA A 80 -6.02 -1.82 4.29
N ALA A 81 -6.67 -2.39 5.29
CA ALA A 81 -6.02 -2.97 6.47
C ALA A 81 -5.08 -4.12 6.09
N LEU A 82 -5.50 -5.00 5.17
CA LEU A 82 -4.65 -6.08 4.67
C LEU A 82 -3.35 -5.55 4.03
N ASP A 83 -3.46 -4.54 3.15
CA ASP A 83 -2.28 -3.94 2.53
C ASP A 83 -1.35 -3.31 3.57
N GLY A 84 -1.88 -2.51 4.50
CA GLY A 84 -1.08 -1.87 5.54
C GLY A 84 -0.39 -2.85 6.49
N LEU A 85 -1.10 -3.89 6.95
CA LEU A 85 -0.55 -4.89 7.86
C LEU A 85 0.55 -5.75 7.22
N ASP A 86 0.51 -5.94 5.89
CA ASP A 86 1.56 -6.67 5.16
C ASP A 86 2.86 -5.86 5.03
N LEU A 87 2.87 -4.55 5.27
CA LEU A 87 4.07 -3.71 5.13
C LEU A 87 5.14 -4.01 6.17
N GLY A 88 4.74 -4.37 7.39
CA GLY A 88 5.68 -4.78 8.45
C GLY A 88 6.49 -6.02 8.06
N PRO A 89 5.86 -7.19 7.84
CA PRO A 89 6.59 -8.41 7.49
C PRO A 89 7.28 -8.35 6.11
N THR A 90 6.83 -7.46 5.21
CA THR A 90 7.39 -7.34 3.85
C THR A 90 8.55 -6.34 3.77
N PHE A 91 8.39 -5.14 4.33
CA PHE A 91 9.34 -4.05 4.15
C PHE A 91 9.88 -3.49 5.47
N ASP A 92 9.72 -4.23 6.58
CA ASP A 92 10.04 -3.77 7.93
C ASP A 92 9.46 -2.38 8.23
N TRP A 93 8.25 -2.13 7.73
CA TRP A 93 7.58 -0.86 7.96
C TRP A 93 7.23 -0.73 9.44
N PRO A 94 7.62 0.36 10.13
CA PRO A 94 7.37 0.51 11.56
C PRO A 94 5.88 0.55 11.87
N ALA A 95 5.44 -0.19 12.87
CA ALA A 95 4.04 -0.27 13.26
C ALA A 95 3.48 1.09 13.70
N GLU A 96 4.32 1.92 14.34
CA GLU A 96 4.01 3.30 14.74
C GLU A 96 3.82 4.25 13.54
N ARG A 97 4.27 3.85 12.34
CA ARG A 97 4.09 4.59 11.08
C ARG A 97 2.90 4.08 10.26
N LEU A 98 2.08 3.19 10.82
CA LEU A 98 0.84 2.71 10.21
C LEU A 98 -0.36 3.14 11.06
N VAL A 99 -1.36 3.75 10.44
CA VAL A 99 -2.63 4.09 11.10
C VAL A 99 -3.78 3.52 10.28
N LEU A 100 -4.73 2.86 10.95
CA LEU A 100 -5.93 2.30 10.33
C LEU A 100 -7.16 2.99 10.92
N LEU A 101 -7.91 3.69 10.07
CA LEU A 101 -9.16 4.37 10.42
C LEU A 101 -10.33 3.64 9.74
N ILE A 102 -11.04 2.84 10.53
CA ILE A 102 -12.10 1.96 10.05
C ILE A 102 -13.42 2.40 10.67
N ALA A 103 -14.40 2.68 9.81
CA ALA A 103 -15.76 2.99 10.25
C ALA A 103 -16.30 1.88 11.17
N GLY A 104 -16.71 2.26 12.38
CA GLY A 104 -17.22 1.30 13.38
C GLY A 104 -16.14 0.53 14.15
N GLY A 105 -14.86 0.77 13.87
CA GLY A 105 -13.72 0.16 14.56
C GLY A 105 -13.30 -1.21 14.00
N LEU A 106 -12.24 -1.77 14.62
CA LEU A 106 -11.59 -3.03 14.19
C LEU A 106 -12.09 -4.26 14.98
N ASP A 107 -13.21 -4.19 15.70
CA ASP A 107 -13.80 -5.37 16.35
C ASP A 107 -14.51 -6.26 15.32
N LEU A 108 -13.73 -7.11 14.65
CA LEU A 108 -14.21 -8.02 13.61
C LEU A 108 -15.05 -9.18 14.17
N SER A 109 -15.11 -9.38 15.49
CA SER A 109 -15.89 -10.47 16.09
C SER A 109 -17.40 -10.33 15.84
N ARG A 110 -17.85 -9.10 15.53
CA ARG A 110 -19.26 -8.76 15.26
C ARG A 110 -19.56 -8.60 13.77
N GLY A 111 -18.56 -8.77 12.91
CA GLY A 111 -18.64 -8.41 11.50
C GLY A 111 -18.54 -6.90 11.26
N LEU A 112 -18.69 -6.49 10.00
CA LEU A 112 -18.56 -5.10 9.58
C LEU A 112 -19.88 -4.36 9.76
N ALA A 113 -19.88 -3.26 10.54
CA ALA A 113 -21.07 -2.47 10.79
C ALA A 113 -21.38 -1.52 9.61
N GLY A 114 -22.40 -1.84 8.81
CA GLY A 114 -22.77 -1.03 7.64
C GLY A 114 -23.15 0.41 7.97
N ALA A 115 -23.90 0.66 9.06
CA ALA A 115 -24.37 2.00 9.42
C ALA A 115 -23.27 2.99 9.80
N ALA A 116 -22.04 2.51 10.07
CA ALA A 116 -20.93 3.39 10.41
C ALA A 116 -20.39 4.17 9.21
N GLU A 117 -20.71 3.77 7.97
CA GLU A 117 -20.18 4.42 6.77
C GLU A 117 -20.83 5.76 6.43
N ASP A 118 -22.01 6.04 7.01
CA ASP A 118 -22.84 7.23 6.76
C ASP A 118 -22.54 8.41 7.69
N ASP A 119 -21.54 8.29 8.58
CA ASP A 119 -21.22 9.31 9.59
C ASP A 119 -19.93 10.10 9.23
N GLU A 120 -20.09 11.23 8.54
CA GLU A 120 -18.98 12.16 8.24
C GLU A 120 -18.33 12.72 9.52
N GLY A 121 -19.14 12.98 10.55
CA GLY A 121 -18.68 13.54 11.83
C GLY A 121 -17.75 12.59 12.56
N ALA A 122 -18.08 11.30 12.59
CA ALA A 122 -17.22 10.25 13.12
C ALA A 122 -15.89 10.18 12.35
N GLY A 123 -15.92 10.25 11.02
CA GLY A 123 -14.70 10.25 10.19
C GLY A 123 -13.76 11.41 10.53
N ARG A 124 -14.31 12.63 10.62
CA ARG A 124 -13.54 13.83 11.03
C ARG A 124 -12.99 13.68 12.46
N ALA A 125 -13.79 13.17 13.39
CA ALA A 125 -13.37 12.96 14.76
C ALA A 125 -12.23 11.93 14.86
N ASP A 126 -12.29 10.85 14.09
CA ASP A 126 -11.25 9.82 14.05
C ASP A 126 -9.93 10.35 13.49
N ALA A 127 -10.00 11.13 12.41
CA ALA A 127 -8.84 11.85 11.86
C ALA A 127 -8.20 12.79 12.89
N GLY A 128 -9.02 13.54 13.64
CA GLY A 128 -8.56 14.40 14.73
C GLY A 128 -7.90 13.61 15.87
N ARG A 129 -8.50 12.51 16.33
CA ARG A 129 -7.94 11.66 17.39
C ARG A 129 -6.64 10.97 16.98
N ALA A 130 -6.51 10.61 15.70
CA ALA A 130 -5.27 10.08 15.14
C ALA A 130 -4.16 11.14 15.01
N GLY A 131 -4.48 12.42 15.19
CA GLY A 131 -3.55 13.53 15.06
C GLY A 131 -2.96 13.60 13.65
N ILE A 132 -3.80 13.46 12.61
CA ILE A 132 -3.33 13.58 11.22
C ILE A 132 -2.67 14.94 11.02
N SER A 133 -1.52 14.94 10.34
CA SER A 133 -0.68 16.10 10.13
C SER A 133 -0.19 16.21 8.69
N ALA A 134 0.45 17.34 8.36
CA ALA A 134 1.07 17.54 7.06
C ALA A 134 2.21 16.55 6.75
N ALA A 135 2.71 15.78 7.73
CA ALA A 135 3.69 14.72 7.46
C ALA A 135 3.06 13.42 6.94
N ASP A 136 1.74 13.25 7.07
CA ASP A 136 1.07 11.98 6.80
C ASP A 136 0.65 11.85 5.33
N VAL A 137 0.52 10.59 4.90
CA VAL A 137 -0.11 10.18 3.66
C VAL A 137 -1.39 9.43 4.00
N VAL A 138 -2.54 9.94 3.57
CA VAL A 138 -3.87 9.39 3.88
C VAL A 138 -4.50 8.82 2.61
N VAL A 139 -4.76 7.52 2.61
CA VAL A 139 -5.35 6.78 1.50
C VAL A 139 -6.75 6.33 1.90
N GLY A 140 -7.78 6.89 1.27
CA GLY A 140 -9.18 6.59 1.52
C GLY A 140 -9.79 5.71 0.44
N LEU A 141 -10.56 4.70 0.83
CA LEU A 141 -11.19 3.76 -0.08
C LEU A 141 -12.71 3.71 0.11
N SER A 142 -13.44 3.85 -0.99
CA SER A 142 -14.89 3.56 -1.05
C SER A 142 -15.25 3.18 -2.47
N ALA A 143 -15.84 2.00 -2.69
CA ALA A 143 -16.19 1.54 -4.03
C ALA A 143 -17.14 2.50 -4.75
N SER A 144 -18.22 2.89 -4.07
CA SER A 144 -19.17 3.91 -4.57
C SER A 144 -18.56 5.32 -4.57
N GLY A 145 -17.53 5.56 -3.75
CA GLY A 145 -16.96 6.87 -3.49
C GLY A 145 -17.87 7.78 -2.66
N ALA A 146 -18.93 7.23 -2.06
CA ALA A 146 -19.96 7.98 -1.35
C ALA A 146 -19.94 7.78 0.18
N SER A 147 -19.05 6.94 0.74
CA SER A 147 -18.96 6.77 2.20
C SER A 147 -18.65 8.10 2.88
N ALA A 148 -19.63 8.61 3.63
CA ALA A 148 -19.54 9.88 4.34
C ALA A 148 -18.43 9.84 5.40
N TYR A 149 -18.25 8.71 6.10
CA TYR A 149 -17.14 8.50 7.02
C TYR A 149 -15.78 8.71 6.34
N THR A 150 -15.52 7.99 5.24
CA THR A 150 -14.23 8.07 4.54
C THR A 150 -13.99 9.46 3.95
N VAL A 151 -15.03 10.10 3.40
CA VAL A 151 -14.95 11.48 2.93
C VAL A 151 -14.62 12.44 4.06
N GLY A 152 -15.22 12.27 5.24
CA GLY A 152 -14.93 13.04 6.44
C GLY A 152 -13.47 12.94 6.89
N VAL A 153 -12.91 11.72 6.90
CA VAL A 153 -11.48 11.50 7.18
C VAL A 153 -10.59 12.25 6.18
N LEU A 154 -10.87 12.10 4.88
CA LEU A 154 -10.06 12.70 3.82
C LEU A 154 -10.11 14.23 3.82
N ARG A 155 -11.29 14.81 4.07
CA ARG A 155 -11.43 16.28 4.20
C ARG A 155 -10.64 16.81 5.39
N ALA A 156 -10.76 16.19 6.56
CA ALA A 156 -9.98 16.57 7.74
C ALA A 156 -8.46 16.41 7.50
N ALA A 157 -8.05 15.34 6.82
CA ALA A 157 -6.65 15.13 6.45
C ALA A 157 -6.13 16.23 5.51
N ARG A 158 -6.91 16.61 4.49
CA ARG A 158 -6.56 17.69 3.57
C ARG A 158 -6.48 19.04 4.28
N GLU A 159 -7.42 19.34 5.16
CA GLU A 159 -7.40 20.54 6.02
C GLU A 159 -6.16 20.60 6.91
N ALA A 160 -5.66 19.45 7.37
CA ALA A 160 -4.42 19.32 8.13
C ALA A 160 -3.13 19.34 7.27
N GLY A 161 -3.25 19.48 5.94
CA GLY A 161 -2.13 19.51 4.99
C GLY A 161 -1.52 18.15 4.65
N ALA A 162 -2.16 17.05 5.06
CA ALA A 162 -1.71 15.71 4.69
C ALA A 162 -1.85 15.48 3.18
N LEU A 163 -0.99 14.62 2.62
CA LEU A 163 -1.19 14.13 1.26
C LEU A 163 -2.41 13.22 1.25
N THR A 164 -3.33 13.41 0.30
CA THR A 164 -4.56 12.62 0.24
C THR A 164 -4.70 11.90 -1.10
N MET A 165 -4.96 10.60 -1.02
CA MET A 165 -5.28 9.75 -2.17
C MET A 165 -6.63 9.10 -1.92
N GLY A 166 -7.46 9.05 -2.98
CA GLY A 166 -8.79 8.48 -2.90
C GLY A 166 -8.99 7.43 -3.98
N ILE A 167 -9.47 6.24 -3.64
CA ILE A 167 -9.73 5.15 -4.59
C ILE A 167 -11.23 4.84 -4.61
N ALA A 168 -11.86 5.07 -5.77
CA ALA A 168 -13.27 4.79 -5.99
C ALA A 168 -13.55 4.26 -7.41
N SER A 169 -14.70 3.62 -7.59
CA SER A 169 -15.11 3.05 -8.88
C SER A 169 -16.18 3.88 -9.61
N SER A 170 -16.65 4.96 -8.97
CA SER A 170 -17.61 5.90 -9.55
C SER A 170 -16.94 7.26 -9.83
N ALA A 171 -17.00 7.69 -11.09
CA ALA A 171 -16.51 9.01 -11.51
C ALA A 171 -17.34 10.14 -10.88
N GLY A 172 -16.70 11.26 -10.55
CA GLY A 172 -17.38 12.40 -9.92
C GLY A 172 -17.93 12.11 -8.53
N SER A 173 -17.41 11.08 -7.85
CA SER A 173 -17.83 10.74 -6.50
C SER A 173 -17.24 11.72 -5.47
N PRO A 174 -17.95 11.98 -4.34
CA PRO A 174 -17.48 12.88 -3.29
C PRO A 174 -16.06 12.57 -2.79
N LEU A 175 -15.70 11.28 -2.72
CA LEU A 175 -14.36 10.84 -2.32
C LEU A 175 -13.29 11.33 -3.30
N LEU A 176 -13.50 11.22 -4.61
CA LEU A 176 -12.51 11.65 -5.61
C LEU A 176 -12.37 13.18 -5.65
N GLU A 177 -13.43 13.91 -5.36
CA GLU A 177 -13.39 15.38 -5.27
C GLU A 177 -12.68 15.88 -4.01
N ALA A 178 -12.67 15.07 -2.94
CA ALA A 178 -12.10 15.45 -1.64
C ALA A 178 -10.55 15.38 -1.59
N VAL A 179 -9.89 14.75 -2.56
CA VAL A 179 -8.46 14.37 -2.48
C VAL A 179 -7.57 15.10 -3.48
N GLU A 180 -6.26 15.05 -3.23
CA GLU A 180 -5.23 15.54 -4.16
C GLU A 180 -4.99 14.55 -5.30
N HIS A 181 -4.96 13.26 -4.99
CA HIS A 181 -4.74 12.18 -5.95
C HIS A 181 -6.00 11.30 -6.12
N PRO A 182 -6.93 11.67 -7.03
CA PRO A 182 -8.13 10.89 -7.30
C PRO A 182 -7.85 9.70 -8.22
N VAL A 183 -7.98 8.49 -7.70
CA VAL A 183 -7.78 7.24 -8.43
C VAL A 183 -9.11 6.59 -8.75
N LEU A 184 -9.57 6.79 -9.99
CA LEU A 184 -10.77 6.17 -10.52
C LEU A 184 -10.47 4.80 -11.12
N THR A 185 -11.09 3.74 -10.57
CA THR A 185 -11.12 2.40 -11.15
C THR A 185 -12.52 2.09 -11.66
N ALA A 186 -12.87 2.52 -12.87
CA ALA A 186 -14.23 2.41 -13.41
C ALA A 186 -14.63 0.95 -13.73
N THR A 187 -14.89 0.13 -12.72
CA THR A 187 -15.21 -1.30 -12.83
C THR A 187 -16.59 -1.57 -13.45
N GLY A 188 -17.49 -0.59 -13.36
CA GLY A 188 -18.87 -0.66 -13.83
C GLY A 188 -19.76 -1.52 -12.93
N ALA A 189 -20.93 -1.90 -13.45
CA ALA A 189 -21.89 -2.73 -12.71
C ALA A 189 -21.31 -4.12 -12.36
N GLU A 190 -21.51 -4.50 -11.10
CA GLU A 190 -21.14 -5.80 -10.57
C GLU A 190 -22.00 -6.94 -11.13
N VAL A 191 -21.51 -8.18 -11.03
CA VAL A 191 -22.28 -9.37 -11.41
C VAL A 191 -23.53 -9.52 -10.53
N ILE A 192 -23.36 -9.23 -9.24
CA ILE A 192 -24.45 -9.08 -8.28
C ILE A 192 -24.53 -7.59 -7.96
N ALA A 193 -25.63 -6.94 -8.33
CA ALA A 193 -25.83 -5.50 -8.15
C ALA A 193 -25.53 -5.07 -6.70
N GLY A 194 -24.72 -4.02 -6.54
CA GLY A 194 -24.29 -3.49 -5.24
C GLY A 194 -23.29 -4.35 -4.46
N SER A 195 -22.93 -5.55 -4.92
CA SER A 195 -21.93 -6.41 -4.26
C SER A 195 -20.50 -5.96 -4.61
N THR A 196 -20.14 -4.73 -4.22
CA THR A 196 -18.87 -4.08 -4.55
C THR A 196 -17.65 -4.74 -3.88
N ARG A 197 -17.86 -5.69 -2.96
CA ARG A 197 -16.81 -6.60 -2.47
C ARG A 197 -16.19 -7.47 -3.58
N LEU A 198 -16.80 -7.52 -4.76
CA LEU A 198 -16.35 -8.27 -5.93
C LEU A 198 -15.37 -7.46 -6.78
N GLY A 199 -15.78 -6.97 -7.96
CA GLY A 199 -14.89 -6.30 -8.91
C GLY A 199 -14.24 -5.05 -8.34
N ALA A 200 -15.02 -4.14 -7.76
CA ALA A 200 -14.50 -2.92 -7.15
C ALA A 200 -13.50 -3.21 -6.02
N GLY A 201 -13.77 -4.18 -5.16
CA GLY A 201 -12.85 -4.65 -4.11
C GLY A 201 -11.54 -5.20 -4.67
N THR A 202 -11.59 -5.98 -5.76
CA THR A 202 -10.39 -6.47 -6.46
C THR A 202 -9.58 -5.33 -7.06
N ALA A 203 -10.23 -4.36 -7.70
CA ALA A 203 -9.55 -3.19 -8.26
C ALA A 203 -8.87 -2.36 -7.16
N GLN A 204 -9.55 -2.14 -6.02
CA GLN A 204 -8.98 -1.49 -4.84
C GLN A 204 -7.73 -2.21 -4.33
N LYS A 205 -7.76 -3.55 -4.23
CA LYS A 205 -6.59 -4.32 -3.79
C LYS A 205 -5.43 -4.18 -4.77
N VAL A 206 -5.68 -4.28 -6.07
CA VAL A 206 -4.64 -4.11 -7.09
C VAL A 206 -4.00 -2.74 -6.99
N VAL A 207 -4.80 -1.67 -6.94
CA VAL A 207 -4.29 -0.31 -6.82
C VAL A 207 -3.47 -0.12 -5.54
N LEU A 208 -3.94 -0.63 -4.40
CA LEU A 208 -3.20 -0.55 -3.15
C LEU A 208 -1.86 -1.26 -3.23
N ASN A 209 -1.81 -2.46 -3.79
CA ASN A 209 -0.54 -3.18 -3.96
C ASN A 209 0.43 -2.46 -4.89
N LEU A 210 -0.06 -1.85 -5.96
CA LEU A 210 0.78 -1.03 -6.84
C LEU A 210 1.31 0.19 -6.10
N PHE A 211 0.45 0.90 -5.38
CA PHE A 211 0.80 2.09 -4.62
C PHE A 211 1.81 1.77 -3.51
N SER A 212 1.49 0.84 -2.61
CA SER A 212 2.31 0.54 -1.44
C SER A 212 3.65 -0.08 -1.82
N THR A 213 3.67 -1.01 -2.78
CA THR A 213 4.93 -1.57 -3.32
C THR A 213 5.75 -0.49 -4.01
N GLY A 214 5.12 0.39 -4.78
CA GLY A 214 5.79 1.52 -5.44
C GLY A 214 6.44 2.47 -4.44
N VAL A 215 5.71 2.87 -3.40
CA VAL A 215 6.21 3.70 -2.30
C VAL A 215 7.40 3.01 -1.61
N MET A 216 7.27 1.75 -1.22
CA MET A 216 8.36 1.03 -0.52
C MET A 216 9.59 0.83 -1.40
N THR A 217 9.39 0.65 -2.71
CA THR A 217 10.49 0.59 -3.68
C THR A 217 11.20 1.94 -3.78
N ALA A 218 10.45 3.05 -3.90
CA ALA A 218 11.00 4.40 -3.96
C ALA A 218 11.76 4.78 -2.67
N LEU A 219 11.33 4.26 -1.51
CA LEU A 219 12.01 4.40 -0.22
C LEU A 219 13.24 3.50 -0.06
N GLY A 220 13.63 2.71 -1.07
CA GLY A 220 14.85 1.90 -1.02
C GLY A 220 14.72 0.59 -0.23
N ASN A 221 13.51 0.08 -0.06
CA ASN A 221 13.26 -1.23 0.56
C ASN A 221 13.44 -2.42 -0.40
N VAL A 222 13.68 -2.12 -1.68
CA VAL A 222 13.91 -3.08 -2.75
C VAL A 222 15.25 -2.78 -3.44
N TYR A 223 16.01 -3.82 -3.77
CA TYR A 223 17.21 -3.75 -4.60
C TYR A 223 17.07 -4.74 -5.77
N ASP A 224 17.18 -4.25 -7.01
CA ASP A 224 16.74 -4.98 -8.21
C ASP A 224 15.28 -5.41 -8.05
N ASN A 225 15.04 -6.71 -7.83
CA ASN A 225 13.74 -7.30 -7.52
C ASN A 225 13.73 -8.03 -6.17
N LEU A 226 14.66 -7.70 -5.27
CA LEU A 226 14.84 -8.31 -3.97
C LEU A 226 14.30 -7.40 -2.87
N MET A 227 13.39 -7.92 -2.06
CA MET A 227 12.88 -7.27 -0.84
C MET A 227 13.95 -7.40 0.26
N ILE A 228 14.81 -6.39 0.32
CA ILE A 228 16.02 -6.35 1.16
C ILE A 228 15.77 -5.79 2.56
N ASN A 229 14.64 -5.12 2.81
CA ASN A 229 14.27 -4.64 4.14
C ASN A 229 13.40 -5.66 4.89
N VAL A 230 13.91 -6.87 5.08
CA VAL A 230 13.21 -7.94 5.81
C VAL A 230 14.06 -8.42 6.98
N ARG A 231 13.44 -8.58 8.14
CA ARG A 231 14.13 -9.05 9.34
C ARG A 231 14.37 -10.56 9.33
N PRO A 232 15.59 -11.04 9.63
CA PRO A 232 15.91 -12.46 9.66
C PRO A 232 15.41 -13.18 10.95
N GLU A 233 14.13 -13.06 11.27
CA GLU A 233 13.57 -13.51 12.56
C GLU A 233 13.41 -15.04 12.67
N ASN A 234 13.13 -15.72 11.56
CA ASN A 234 12.98 -17.17 11.52
C ASN A 234 13.94 -17.83 10.52
N ALA A 235 14.07 -19.16 10.59
CA ALA A 235 15.00 -19.91 9.75
C ALA A 235 14.75 -19.74 8.24
N LYS A 236 13.48 -19.57 7.82
CA LYS A 236 13.12 -19.31 6.42
C LYS A 236 13.62 -17.94 5.98
N LEU A 237 13.40 -16.90 6.80
CA LEU A 237 13.85 -15.54 6.51
C LEU A 237 15.37 -15.40 6.58
N ARG A 238 16.04 -16.05 7.54
CA ARG A 238 17.52 -16.13 7.59
C ARG A 238 18.11 -16.67 6.29
N ARG A 239 17.65 -17.84 5.85
CA ARG A 239 18.10 -18.44 4.57
C ARG A 239 17.87 -17.50 3.39
N ARG A 240 16.71 -16.85 3.34
CA ARG A 240 16.38 -15.90 2.29
C ARG A 240 17.31 -14.67 2.32
N CYS A 241 17.58 -14.10 3.49
CA CYS A 241 18.51 -12.99 3.65
C CYS A 241 19.93 -13.37 3.26
N THR A 242 20.43 -14.54 3.68
CA THR A 242 21.75 -15.04 3.28
C THR A 242 21.86 -15.17 1.76
N ALA A 243 20.85 -15.74 1.10
CA ALA A 243 20.82 -15.85 -0.36
C ALA A 243 20.81 -14.47 -1.06
N MET A 244 20.11 -13.48 -0.50
CA MET A 244 20.13 -12.11 -1.02
C MET A 244 21.52 -11.46 -0.87
N VAL A 245 22.15 -11.59 0.30
CA VAL A 245 23.51 -11.06 0.53
C VAL A 245 24.51 -11.71 -0.42
N ALA A 246 24.50 -13.04 -0.54
CA ALA A 246 25.38 -13.79 -1.45
C ALA A 246 25.23 -13.31 -2.89
N ARG A 247 23.99 -13.15 -3.36
CA ARG A 247 23.68 -12.69 -4.72
C ARG A 247 24.14 -11.25 -4.96
N ILE A 248 23.87 -10.33 -4.04
CA ILE A 248 24.19 -8.91 -4.22
C ILE A 248 25.70 -8.67 -4.12
N ALA A 249 26.37 -9.29 -3.14
CA ALA A 249 27.80 -9.11 -2.92
C ALA A 249 28.69 -10.00 -3.82
N GLY A 250 28.12 -11.01 -4.48
CA GLY A 250 28.88 -11.93 -5.34
C GLY A 250 29.79 -12.87 -4.56
N VAL A 251 29.36 -13.32 -3.38
CA VAL A 251 30.11 -14.23 -2.50
C VAL A 251 29.35 -15.54 -2.27
N ASP A 252 30.00 -16.54 -1.68
CA ASP A 252 29.33 -17.79 -1.28
C ASP A 252 28.39 -17.60 -0.07
N GLU A 253 27.50 -18.57 0.15
CA GLU A 253 26.51 -18.52 1.24
C GLU A 253 27.15 -18.55 2.64
N THR A 254 28.35 -19.11 2.79
CA THR A 254 29.06 -19.15 4.06
C THR A 254 29.53 -17.75 4.47
N ALA A 255 30.20 -17.03 3.55
CA ALA A 255 30.60 -15.65 3.75
C ALA A 255 29.39 -14.72 3.94
N ALA A 256 28.34 -14.91 3.14
CA ALA A 256 27.11 -14.15 3.26
C ALA A 256 26.39 -14.38 4.60
N GLY A 257 26.35 -15.62 5.08
CA GLY A 257 25.78 -15.98 6.37
C GLY A 257 26.52 -15.32 7.52
N ALA A 258 27.86 -15.42 7.53
CA ALA A 258 28.69 -14.78 8.55
C ALA A 258 28.55 -13.25 8.54
N ALA A 259 28.47 -12.63 7.36
CA ALA A 259 28.23 -11.19 7.24
C ALA A 259 26.84 -10.79 7.76
N LEU A 260 25.80 -11.57 7.45
CA LEU A 260 24.45 -11.33 7.94
C LEU A 260 24.38 -11.45 9.47
N GLU A 261 25.04 -12.43 10.07
CA GLU A 261 25.12 -12.59 11.53
C GLU A 261 25.85 -11.42 12.19
N ARG A 262 26.95 -10.95 11.58
CA ARG A 262 27.74 -9.83 12.09
C ARG A 262 26.99 -8.49 12.00
N HIS A 263 26.25 -8.27 10.92
CA HIS A 263 25.68 -6.95 10.58
C HIS A 263 24.16 -6.84 10.79
N GLY A 264 23.47 -7.95 11.06
CA GLY A 264 22.05 -8.00 11.42
C GLY A 264 21.05 -7.89 10.27
N ASP A 265 21.37 -7.13 9.22
CA ASP A 265 20.50 -6.96 8.05
C ASP A 265 21.25 -7.02 6.71
N VAL A 266 20.50 -7.20 5.63
CA VAL A 266 21.03 -7.41 4.28
C VAL A 266 21.82 -6.20 3.78
N ARG A 267 21.38 -4.96 4.05
CA ARG A 267 22.06 -3.76 3.55
C ARG A 267 23.43 -3.62 4.18
N ARG A 268 23.48 -3.72 5.52
CA ARG A 268 24.72 -3.63 6.28
C ARG A 268 25.67 -4.77 5.94
N ALA A 269 25.17 -5.99 5.80
CA ALA A 269 25.97 -7.15 5.41
C ALA A 269 26.63 -6.98 4.03
N VAL A 270 25.88 -6.48 3.04
CA VAL A 270 26.43 -6.21 1.69
C VAL A 270 27.52 -5.14 1.73
N LEU A 271 27.28 -4.03 2.45
CA LEU A 271 28.26 -2.94 2.57
C LEU A 271 29.51 -3.38 3.35
N GLY A 272 29.35 -4.20 4.39
CA GLY A 272 30.46 -4.77 5.15
C GLY A 272 31.32 -5.73 4.33
N LEU A 273 30.69 -6.58 3.49
CA LEU A 273 31.42 -7.44 2.54
C LEU A 273 32.19 -6.64 1.47
N ALA A 274 31.75 -5.41 1.19
CA ALA A 274 32.46 -4.49 0.31
C ALA A 274 33.63 -3.75 1.00
N GLY A 275 33.93 -4.10 2.26
CA GLY A 275 35.07 -3.57 3.02
C GLY A 275 34.77 -2.29 3.82
N LEU A 276 33.50 -1.92 3.98
CA LEU A 276 33.13 -0.77 4.81
C LEU A 276 33.02 -1.17 6.29
N GLU A 277 33.48 -0.28 7.17
CA GLU A 277 33.32 -0.43 8.62
C GLU A 277 31.97 0.09 9.10
N ALA A 278 31.48 -0.42 10.24
CA ALA A 278 30.14 -0.10 10.74
C ALA A 278 29.80 1.41 10.81
N PRO A 279 30.70 2.31 11.28
CA PRO A 279 30.42 3.74 11.28
C PRO A 279 30.16 4.34 9.89
N ASP A 280 30.89 3.88 8.87
CA ASP A 280 30.71 4.35 7.49
C ASP A 280 29.45 3.76 6.86
N ILE A 281 29.12 2.50 7.18
CA ILE A 281 27.87 1.86 6.75
C ILE A 281 26.67 2.65 7.26
N ASP A 282 26.62 2.92 8.57
CA ASP A 282 25.50 3.62 9.18
C ASP A 282 25.38 5.06 8.66
N ARG A 283 26.51 5.75 8.47
CA ARG A 283 26.53 7.08 7.85
C ARG A 283 26.04 7.07 6.40
N LEU A 284 26.47 6.10 5.57
CA LEU A 284 26.02 6.01 4.18
C LEU A 284 24.52 5.68 4.09
N LEU A 285 24.05 4.71 4.88
CA LEU A 285 22.63 4.37 4.90
C LEU A 285 21.79 5.54 5.41
N THR A 286 22.30 6.31 6.37
CA THR A 286 21.72 7.57 6.82
C THR A 286 21.57 8.58 5.68
N GLU A 287 22.67 8.91 5.02
CA GLU A 287 22.74 9.94 3.98
C GLU A 287 21.90 9.58 2.74
N THR A 288 21.72 8.27 2.50
CA THR A 288 20.98 7.74 1.35
C THR A 288 19.56 7.31 1.67
N GLY A 289 19.09 7.55 2.91
CA GLY A 289 17.74 7.18 3.36
C GLY A 289 17.48 5.66 3.33
N GLY A 290 18.51 4.86 3.56
CA GLY A 290 18.44 3.40 3.54
C GLY A 290 18.49 2.78 2.13
N ASN A 291 18.69 3.57 1.08
CA ASN A 291 18.76 3.05 -0.28
C ASN A 291 20.13 2.42 -0.57
N LEU A 292 20.17 1.09 -0.60
CA LEU A 292 21.42 0.32 -0.79
C LEU A 292 22.15 0.68 -2.10
N ARG A 293 21.41 0.89 -3.21
CA ARG A 293 22.04 1.23 -4.50
C ARG A 293 22.73 2.57 -4.43
N ARG A 294 22.05 3.59 -3.90
CA ARG A 294 22.65 4.92 -3.69
C ARG A 294 23.85 4.86 -2.75
N ALA A 295 23.77 4.06 -1.68
CA ALA A 295 24.90 3.86 -0.76
C ALA A 295 26.12 3.27 -1.47
N MET A 296 25.92 2.24 -2.29
CA MET A 296 26.99 1.63 -3.10
C MET A 296 27.56 2.60 -4.14
N GLU A 297 26.73 3.40 -4.81
CA GLU A 297 27.16 4.43 -5.77
C GLU A 297 28.01 5.51 -5.09
N GLN A 298 27.55 6.01 -3.93
CA GLN A 298 28.26 7.03 -3.17
C GLN A 298 29.59 6.53 -2.63
N ALA A 299 29.66 5.26 -2.22
CA ALA A 299 30.89 4.59 -1.81
C ALA A 299 31.78 4.14 -2.97
N LYS A 300 31.38 4.40 -4.23
CA LYS A 300 32.09 3.97 -5.46
C LYS A 300 32.32 2.46 -5.54
N LEU A 301 31.39 1.68 -4.99
CA LEU A 301 31.44 0.21 -4.96
C LEU A 301 30.81 -0.42 -6.22
N ILE A 302 30.06 0.35 -7.01
CA ILE A 302 29.50 -0.12 -8.27
C ILE A 302 30.53 0.09 -9.39
N THR A 303 31.17 -0.99 -9.81
CA THR A 303 31.88 -1.02 -11.10
C THR A 303 30.82 -0.93 -12.20
N ARG A 304 30.79 0.16 -12.96
CA ARG A 304 29.93 0.27 -14.16
C ARG A 304 30.20 -0.96 -15.04
N LYS A 305 29.23 -1.88 -15.12
CA LYS A 305 29.17 -2.89 -16.17
C LYS A 305 28.42 -2.30 -17.36
#